data_AF-A0A834L2Q7-F1
#
_entry.id   AF-A0A834L2Q7-F1
#
_cell.length_a   1.000
_cell.length_b   1.000
_cell.length_c   1.000
_cell.angle_alpha   90.00
_cell.angle_beta   90.00
_cell.angle_gamma   90.00
#
_symmetry.space_group_name_H-M   'P 1'
#
loop_
_entity.id
_entity.type
_entity.pdbx_description
1 polymer ?
#
loop_
_entity_poly.entity_id
_entity_poly.type
_entity_poly.pdbx_seq_one_letter_code
_entity_poly.pdbx_strand_id
1 'polypeptide(L)'
;MDVDLEVRMEDHLLQWDLFRENVGQSLVDSSSALQQMAIQLVKECHCHLLAIILLARALKDVTDISVWKPALQKLSSHSFAMEEGSSQVMKHVLELIWDKKDLTTKYCIQYCTSRRWKQGWGSPVLEWVSSYLVETTEEGEGILKDLIGSFLLEKFGPRFFMRKETKVVLNEYFTSYLASPSIRPGGLGLIKAPTVGNYTKEIELQDNKLSELPENPKCQTLRKLWLQNNCDLMEIPLLFFEDMPLLVHLDLSHTNIKSLPPSISRLLSLQEFYLRGCEV
;
A
#
# COMPACT_ATOMS: atom_id res chain seq x y z
N MET A 1 -5.95 45.33 30.08
CA MET A 1 -7.03 44.32 30.20
C MET A 1 -7.50 44.06 28.79
N ASP A 2 -6.77 43.19 28.09
CA ASP A 2 -7.08 42.80 26.71
C ASP A 2 -8.31 41.91 26.73
N VAL A 3 -9.38 42.44 26.14
CA VAL A 3 -10.60 41.71 25.79
C VAL A 3 -10.59 41.69 24.27
N ASP A 4 -10.17 40.57 23.68
CA ASP A 4 -10.47 40.23 22.28
C ASP A 4 -10.15 38.75 22.00
N LEU A 5 -10.86 37.87 22.71
CA LEU A 5 -10.98 36.44 22.40
C LEU A 5 -12.46 36.08 22.18
N GLU A 6 -13.20 36.91 21.46
CA GLU A 6 -14.47 36.48 20.87
C GLU A 6 -14.20 35.76 19.54
N VAL A 7 -13.62 34.57 19.64
CA VAL A 7 -13.69 33.57 18.57
C VAL A 7 -15.10 33.01 18.61
N ARG A 8 -15.95 33.37 17.63
CA ARG A 8 -17.29 32.81 17.46
C ARG A 8 -17.17 31.29 17.25
N MET A 9 -17.59 30.54 18.28
CA MET A 9 -17.07 29.20 18.60
C MET A 9 -18.08 28.06 18.43
N GLU A 10 -19.18 28.24 17.68
CA GLU A 10 -20.27 27.24 17.76
C GLU A 10 -20.07 26.02 16.82
N ASP A 11 -19.36 26.15 15.69
CA ASP A 11 -18.99 25.02 14.80
C ASP A 11 -17.52 24.57 14.91
N HIS A 12 -16.65 25.44 15.43
CA HIS A 12 -15.20 25.21 15.55
C HIS A 12 -14.80 24.42 16.79
N LEU A 13 -15.65 24.37 17.82
CA LEU A 13 -15.42 23.58 19.02
C LEU A 13 -15.27 22.10 18.69
N LEU A 14 -16.18 21.57 17.86
CA LEU A 14 -16.18 20.15 17.51
C LEU A 14 -14.89 19.73 16.77
N GLN A 15 -14.33 20.60 15.93
CA GLN A 15 -13.10 20.32 15.18
C GLN A 15 -11.87 20.30 16.09
N TRP A 16 -11.78 21.29 16.99
CA TRP A 16 -10.69 21.41 17.94
C TRP A 16 -10.72 20.29 18.98
N ASP A 17 -11.91 19.98 19.52
CA ASP A 17 -12.10 18.91 20.48
C ASP A 17 -11.78 17.55 19.85
N LEU A 18 -12.27 17.30 18.62
CA LEU A 18 -11.95 16.09 17.86
C LEU A 18 -10.44 15.94 17.61
N PHE A 19 -9.74 17.03 17.29
CA PHE A 19 -8.28 17.02 17.13
C PHE A 19 -7.60 16.67 18.45
N ARG A 20 -7.97 17.34 19.56
CA ARG A 20 -7.37 17.12 20.89
C ARG A 20 -7.57 15.69 21.40
N GLU A 21 -8.75 15.13 21.22
CA GLU A 21 -9.05 13.75 21.60
C GLU A 21 -8.16 12.73 20.85
N ASN A 22 -7.85 13.00 19.58
CA ASN A 22 -7.10 12.08 18.74
C ASN A 22 -5.56 12.24 18.84
N VAL A 23 -5.07 13.47 19.01
CA VAL A 23 -3.63 13.77 19.11
C VAL A 23 -3.10 13.54 20.53
N GLY A 24 -3.97 13.66 21.54
CA GLY A 24 -3.64 13.60 22.96
C GLY A 24 -3.80 14.96 23.63
N GLN A 25 -4.81 15.11 24.48
CA GLN A 25 -5.13 16.38 25.14
C GLN A 25 -3.96 16.93 25.96
N SER A 26 -3.31 16.07 26.75
CA SER A 26 -2.14 16.42 27.56
C SER A 26 -0.93 16.87 26.73
N LEU A 27 -0.81 16.40 25.48
CA LEU A 27 0.28 16.79 24.59
C LEU A 27 0.11 18.25 24.16
N VAL A 28 -1.09 18.62 23.71
CA VAL A 28 -1.37 19.98 23.22
C VAL A 28 -1.33 20.99 24.35
N ASP A 29 -1.79 20.58 25.55
CA ASP A 29 -1.81 21.45 26.73
C ASP A 29 -0.43 21.61 27.38
N SER A 30 0.58 20.82 26.97
CA SER A 30 1.93 20.85 27.55
C SER A 30 2.74 22.09 27.17
N SER A 31 2.42 22.74 26.04
CA SER A 31 3.18 23.86 25.51
C SER A 31 2.32 24.80 24.67
N SER A 32 2.40 26.10 24.93
CA SER A 32 1.71 27.13 24.14
C SER A 32 2.14 27.12 22.67
N ALA A 33 3.40 26.78 22.38
CA ALA A 33 3.88 26.67 21.01
C ALA A 33 3.26 25.48 20.26
N LEU A 34 3.09 24.32 20.92
CA LEU A 34 2.40 23.17 20.33
C LEU A 34 0.91 23.47 20.15
N GLN A 35 0.28 24.13 21.12
CA GLN A 35 -1.11 24.54 21.03
C GLN A 35 -1.36 25.48 19.85
N GLN A 36 -0.52 26.51 19.67
CA GLN A 36 -0.64 27.43 18.53
C GLN A 36 -0.46 26.72 17.19
N MET A 37 0.51 25.80 17.11
CA MET A 37 0.74 24.99 15.92
C MET A 37 -0.46 24.09 15.60
N ALA A 38 -1.03 23.44 16.62
CA ALA A 38 -2.21 22.60 16.50
C ALA A 38 -3.42 23.40 16.00
N ILE A 39 -3.66 24.60 16.56
CA ILE A 39 -4.75 25.48 16.11
C ILE A 39 -4.59 25.83 14.62
N GLN A 40 -3.36 26.14 14.18
CA GLN A 40 -3.14 26.45 12.77
C GLN A 40 -3.40 25.22 11.89
N LEU A 41 -2.87 24.03 12.24
CA LEU A 41 -3.12 22.79 11.51
C LEU A 41 -4.61 22.47 11.36
N VAL A 42 -5.40 22.66 12.42
CA VAL A 42 -6.87 22.45 12.37
C VAL A 42 -7.54 23.45 11.42
N LYS A 43 -7.10 24.72 11.41
CA LYS A 43 -7.61 25.73 10.46
C LYS A 43 -7.30 25.37 9.01
N GLU A 44 -6.09 24.91 8.72
CA GLU A 44 -5.68 24.47 7.38
C GLU A 44 -6.41 23.19 6.92
N CYS A 45 -7.11 22.48 7.81
CA CYS A 45 -7.99 21.38 7.42
C CYS A 45 -9.36 21.86 6.91
N HIS A 46 -9.66 23.16 6.96
CA HIS A 46 -10.87 23.78 6.41
C HIS A 46 -12.18 23.04 6.73
N CYS A 47 -12.39 22.73 8.02
CA CYS A 47 -13.57 22.03 8.53
C CYS A 47 -13.71 20.56 8.07
N HIS A 48 -12.69 19.97 7.44
CA HIS A 48 -12.72 18.59 6.96
C HIS A 48 -12.46 17.59 8.09
N LEU A 49 -13.52 17.08 8.72
CA LEU A 49 -13.44 16.21 9.91
C LEU A 49 -12.56 14.97 9.73
N LEU A 50 -12.66 14.27 8.60
CA LEU A 50 -11.82 13.09 8.34
C LEU A 50 -10.33 13.45 8.25
N ALA A 51 -9.97 14.54 7.57
CA ALA A 51 -8.60 15.03 7.49
C ALA A 51 -8.08 15.44 8.87
N ILE A 52 -8.90 16.08 9.70
CA ILE A 52 -8.56 16.44 11.09
C ILE A 52 -8.22 15.18 11.90
N ILE A 53 -9.04 14.13 11.84
CA ILE A 53 -8.79 12.89 12.59
C ILE A 53 -7.50 12.21 12.10
N LEU A 54 -7.32 12.11 10.78
CA LEU A 54 -6.13 11.50 10.18
C LEU A 54 -4.85 12.26 10.58
N LEU A 55 -4.88 13.59 10.50
CA LEU A 55 -3.77 14.45 10.89
C LEU A 55 -3.46 14.35 12.38
N ALA A 56 -4.48 14.42 13.24
CA ALA A 56 -4.34 14.28 14.68
C ALA A 56 -3.68 12.95 15.05
N ARG A 57 -4.11 11.85 14.44
CA ARG A 57 -3.51 10.52 14.68
C ARG A 57 -2.12 10.36 14.09
N ALA A 58 -1.81 11.03 12.98
CA ALA A 58 -0.47 11.08 12.43
C ALA A 58 0.53 11.81 13.34
N LEU A 59 0.04 12.71 14.19
CA LEU A 59 0.82 13.50 15.16
C LEU A 59 0.67 13.03 16.60
N LYS A 60 -0.08 11.94 16.83
CA LYS A 60 -0.34 11.42 18.16
C LYS A 60 0.96 11.11 18.89
N ASP A 61 1.05 11.58 20.13
CA ASP A 61 2.21 11.40 21.02
C ASP A 61 3.54 12.01 20.49
N VAL A 62 3.51 12.83 19.43
CA VAL A 62 4.70 13.50 18.86
C VAL A 62 4.98 14.81 19.61
N THR A 63 5.90 14.76 20.57
CA THR A 63 6.32 15.92 21.37
C THR A 63 7.28 16.87 20.66
N ASP A 64 8.02 16.37 19.67
CA ASP A 64 8.96 17.18 18.91
C ASP A 64 8.24 18.09 17.90
N ILE A 65 8.21 19.39 18.20
CA ILE A 65 7.61 20.43 17.36
C ILE A 65 8.27 20.54 15.98
N SER A 66 9.50 20.04 15.81
CA SER A 66 10.20 20.04 14.52
C SER A 66 9.45 19.20 13.47
N VAL A 67 8.68 18.20 13.90
CA VAL A 67 7.86 17.32 13.04
C VAL A 67 6.54 18.00 12.60
N TRP A 68 6.06 18.98 13.38
CA TRP A 68 4.79 19.66 13.11
C TRP A 68 4.93 20.76 12.06
N LYS A 69 6.08 21.44 12.01
CA LYS A 69 6.33 22.53 11.05
C LYS A 69 6.25 22.05 9.58
N PRO A 70 6.87 20.93 9.17
CA PRO A 70 6.72 20.40 7.81
C PRO A 70 5.28 20.03 7.48
N ALA A 71 4.53 19.50 8.45
CA ALA A 71 3.11 19.18 8.26
C ALA A 71 2.28 20.44 7.97
N LEU A 72 2.52 21.51 8.72
CA LEU A 72 1.88 22.80 8.50
C LEU A 72 2.27 23.39 7.15
N GLN A 73 3.56 23.38 6.80
CA GLN A 73 4.04 23.88 5.52
C GLN A 73 3.43 23.12 4.33
N LYS A 74 3.33 21.78 4.40
CA LYS A 74 2.65 20.98 3.37
C LYS A 74 1.19 21.42 3.20
N LEU A 75 0.45 21.57 4.30
CA LEU A 75 -0.96 21.97 4.25
C LEU A 75 -1.16 23.41 3.74
N SER A 76 -0.29 24.36 4.14
CA SER A 76 -0.40 25.76 3.74
C SER A 76 0.18 26.10 2.37
N SER A 77 0.90 25.17 1.73
CA SER A 77 1.64 25.44 0.48
C SER A 77 0.78 25.74 -0.76
N HIS A 78 -0.56 25.66 -0.67
CA HIS A 78 -1.44 25.84 -1.83
C HIS A 78 -2.61 26.81 -1.54
N SER A 79 -2.70 27.87 -2.35
CA SER A 79 -3.91 28.70 -2.45
C SER A 79 -4.94 28.00 -3.35
N PHE A 80 -6.19 27.97 -2.91
CA PHE A 80 -7.29 27.33 -3.61
C PHE A 80 -7.62 28.08 -4.90
N ALA A 81 -7.21 27.54 -6.05
CA ALA A 81 -7.91 27.78 -7.29
C ALA A 81 -9.17 26.88 -7.30
N MET A 82 -10.33 27.51 -7.51
CA MET A 82 -11.65 26.90 -7.40
C MET A 82 -11.76 25.62 -8.26
N GLU A 83 -11.95 24.47 -7.59
CA GLU A 83 -12.90 23.37 -7.93
C GLU A 83 -12.59 22.07 -7.15
N GLU A 84 -11.39 21.88 -6.54
CA GLU A 84 -10.97 20.60 -5.93
C GLU A 84 -10.49 20.65 -4.45
N GLY A 85 -10.99 21.60 -3.66
CA GLY A 85 -10.40 21.91 -2.34
C GLY A 85 -10.38 20.77 -1.29
N SER A 86 -11.39 19.90 -1.22
CA SER A 86 -11.46 18.84 -0.20
C SER A 86 -10.49 17.68 -0.47
N SER A 87 -10.34 17.29 -1.73
CA SER A 87 -9.42 16.24 -2.16
C SER A 87 -7.96 16.60 -1.88
N GLN A 88 -7.60 17.89 -1.99
CA GLN A 88 -6.23 18.34 -1.79
C GLN A 88 -5.80 18.33 -0.31
N VAL A 89 -6.67 18.76 0.61
CA VAL A 89 -6.40 18.67 2.05
C VAL A 89 -6.21 17.20 2.46
N MET A 90 -7.11 16.32 2.00
CA MET A 90 -6.99 14.88 2.23
C MET A 90 -5.70 14.31 1.65
N LYS A 91 -5.30 14.72 0.44
CA LYS A 91 -4.04 14.29 -0.19
C LYS A 91 -2.85 14.64 0.69
N HIS A 92 -2.69 15.90 1.11
CA HIS A 92 -1.55 16.31 1.92
C HIS A 92 -1.51 15.62 3.29
N VAL A 93 -2.67 15.45 3.94
CA VAL A 93 -2.74 14.70 5.22
C VAL A 93 -2.36 13.24 5.02
N LEU A 94 -2.89 12.60 3.97
CA LEU A 94 -2.56 11.20 3.66
C LEU A 94 -1.11 11.03 3.25
N GLU A 95 -0.50 12.03 2.60
CA GLU A 95 0.93 12.05 2.28
C GLU A 95 1.80 11.99 3.54
N LEU A 96 1.45 12.76 4.59
CA LEU A 96 2.13 12.70 5.88
C LEU A 96 2.07 11.31 6.53
N ILE A 97 0.94 10.62 6.38
CA ILE A 97 0.78 9.25 6.88
C ILE A 97 1.58 8.28 6.01
N TRP A 98 1.45 8.41 4.69
CA TRP A 98 2.09 7.56 3.68
C TRP A 98 3.62 7.59 3.78
N ASP A 99 4.21 8.77 3.96
CA ASP A 99 5.66 8.94 4.06
C ASP A 99 6.26 8.19 5.26
N LYS A 100 5.47 8.01 6.33
CA LYS A 100 5.88 7.27 7.53
C LYS A 100 5.74 5.75 7.41
N LYS A 101 5.06 5.25 6.36
CA LYS A 101 4.84 3.81 6.18
C LYS A 101 5.98 3.16 5.42
N ASP A 102 6.39 1.98 5.90
CA ASP A 102 7.29 1.11 5.16
C ASP A 102 6.63 0.55 3.88
N LEU A 103 7.45 -0.08 3.04
CA LEU A 103 7.00 -0.57 1.75
C LEU A 103 5.96 -1.69 1.89
N THR A 104 6.10 -2.58 2.88
CA THR A 104 5.16 -3.67 3.16
C THR A 104 3.78 -3.14 3.54
N THR A 105 3.73 -2.15 4.42
CA THR A 105 2.50 -1.46 4.84
C THR A 105 1.86 -0.72 3.66
N LYS A 106 2.67 -0.07 2.81
CA LYS A 106 2.19 0.58 1.59
C LYS A 106 1.52 -0.42 0.63
N TYR A 107 2.05 -1.63 0.50
CA TYR A 107 1.41 -2.70 -0.27
C TYR A 107 0.11 -3.19 0.37
N CYS A 108 0.04 -3.29 1.70
CA CYS A 108 -1.21 -3.62 2.41
C CYS A 108 -2.27 -2.53 2.21
N ILE A 109 -1.87 -1.25 2.17
CA ILE A 109 -2.75 -0.14 1.82
C ILE A 109 -3.22 -0.27 0.37
N GLN A 110 -2.33 -0.54 -0.59
CA GLN A 110 -2.69 -0.78 -1.99
C GLN A 110 -3.70 -1.92 -2.16
N TYR A 111 -3.57 -3.00 -1.38
CA TYR A 111 -4.56 -4.06 -1.36
C TYR A 111 -5.94 -3.53 -0.91
N CYS A 112 -5.99 -2.72 0.15
CA CYS A 112 -7.23 -2.15 0.66
C CYS A 112 -7.85 -1.07 -0.26
N THR A 113 -7.04 -0.38 -1.06
CA THR A 113 -7.56 0.56 -2.06
C THR A 113 -8.02 -0.14 -3.34
N SER A 114 -7.60 -1.38 -3.57
CA SER A 114 -8.01 -2.15 -4.73
C SER A 114 -9.53 -2.44 -4.76
N ARG A 115 -10.04 -2.71 -5.97
CA ARG A 115 -11.41 -3.20 -6.16
C ARG A 115 -11.61 -4.64 -5.66
N ARG A 116 -10.52 -5.38 -5.41
CA ARG A 116 -10.55 -6.79 -5.00
C ARG A 116 -10.91 -6.95 -3.54
N TRP A 117 -10.53 -6.00 -2.70
CA TRP A 117 -10.85 -6.08 -1.28
C TRP A 117 -12.34 -5.85 -1.04
N LYS A 118 -13.03 -6.94 -0.68
CA LYS A 118 -14.44 -6.95 -0.27
C LYS A 118 -14.53 -6.47 1.18
N GLN A 119 -14.61 -5.15 1.36
CA GLN A 119 -14.77 -4.54 2.69
C GLN A 119 -15.94 -5.17 3.46
N GLY A 120 -15.77 -5.30 4.77
CA GLY A 120 -16.78 -5.89 5.64
C GLY A 120 -16.83 -7.41 5.70
N TRP A 121 -15.90 -8.12 5.03
CA TRP A 121 -15.75 -9.58 5.10
C TRP A 121 -14.45 -9.96 5.80
N GLY A 122 -14.52 -10.18 7.12
CA GLY A 122 -13.38 -10.68 7.92
C GLY A 122 -12.18 -9.73 7.97
N SER A 123 -11.11 -10.21 8.62
CA SER A 123 -9.82 -9.50 8.67
C SER A 123 -9.10 -9.62 7.33
N PRO A 124 -8.48 -8.54 6.80
CA PRO A 124 -7.67 -8.62 5.59
C PRO A 124 -6.35 -9.38 5.79
N VAL A 125 -5.95 -9.68 7.02
CA VAL A 125 -4.66 -10.31 7.34
C VAL A 125 -4.50 -11.69 6.70
N LEU A 126 -5.55 -12.52 6.71
CA LEU A 126 -5.49 -13.85 6.09
C LEU A 126 -5.22 -13.74 4.58
N GLU A 127 -5.85 -12.77 3.93
CA GLU A 127 -5.62 -12.51 2.51
C GLU A 127 -4.19 -12.02 2.28
N TRP A 128 -3.70 -11.07 3.07
CA TRP A 128 -2.32 -10.57 2.97
C TRP A 128 -1.27 -11.67 3.11
N VAL A 129 -1.47 -12.61 4.04
CA VAL A 129 -0.59 -13.78 4.23
C VAL A 129 -0.70 -14.72 3.02
N SER A 130 -1.91 -15.05 2.57
CA SER A 130 -2.12 -15.97 1.44
C SER A 130 -1.60 -15.42 0.10
N SER A 131 -1.57 -14.09 -0.06
CA SER A 131 -1.01 -13.39 -1.20
C SER A 131 0.46 -13.02 -1.00
N TYR A 132 1.09 -13.52 0.08
CA TYR A 132 2.48 -13.25 0.45
C TYR A 132 2.82 -11.77 0.60
N LEU A 133 1.85 -10.87 0.76
CA LEU A 133 2.11 -9.44 1.00
C LEU A 133 2.88 -9.26 2.32
N VAL A 134 2.52 -10.07 3.31
CA VAL A 134 3.09 -10.14 4.65
C VAL A 134 3.54 -11.59 4.91
N GLU A 135 4.61 -11.79 5.67
CA GLU A 135 5.17 -13.13 5.87
C GLU A 135 4.41 -13.93 6.93
N THR A 136 3.96 -13.27 8.00
CA THR A 136 3.31 -13.93 9.13
C THR A 136 2.00 -13.26 9.52
N THR A 137 1.12 -14.02 10.17
CA THR A 137 -0.11 -13.46 10.73
C THR A 137 0.18 -12.41 11.81
N GLU A 138 1.24 -12.59 12.61
CA GLU A 138 1.63 -11.63 13.65
C GLU A 138 2.05 -10.28 13.06
N GLU A 139 2.91 -10.30 12.03
CA GLU A 139 3.29 -9.10 11.28
C GLU A 139 2.05 -8.42 10.67
N GLY A 140 1.15 -9.21 10.11
CA GLY A 140 -0.08 -8.71 9.48
C GLY A 140 -1.04 -8.07 10.47
N GLU A 141 -1.21 -8.66 11.65
CA GLU A 141 -1.98 -8.06 12.74
C GLU A 141 -1.32 -6.77 13.28
N GLY A 142 0.02 -6.72 13.30
CA GLY A 142 0.78 -5.51 13.59
C GLY A 142 0.47 -4.37 12.62
N ILE A 143 0.54 -4.65 11.32
CA ILE A 143 0.20 -3.70 10.25
C ILE A 143 -1.28 -3.29 10.35
N LEU A 144 -2.20 -4.24 10.54
CA LEU A 144 -3.63 -3.95 10.67
C LEU A 144 -3.89 -3.00 11.86
N LYS A 145 -3.24 -3.25 13.00
CA LYS A 145 -3.34 -2.38 14.19
C LYS A 145 -2.79 -0.99 13.91
N ASP A 146 -1.68 -0.87 13.18
CA ASP A 146 -1.13 0.42 12.76
C ASP A 146 -2.07 1.19 11.81
N LEU A 147 -2.67 0.51 10.82
CA LEU A 147 -3.65 1.12 9.91
C LEU A 147 -4.89 1.62 10.65
N ILE A 148 -5.36 0.88 11.66
CA ILE A 148 -6.46 1.30 12.53
C ILE A 148 -6.04 2.46 13.44
N GLY A 149 -4.84 2.38 14.02
CA GLY A 149 -4.26 3.45 14.84
C GLY A 149 -4.14 4.76 14.06
N SER A 150 -3.76 4.68 12.78
CA SER A 150 -3.65 5.81 11.84
C SER A 150 -4.99 6.25 11.25
N PHE A 151 -6.10 5.57 11.57
CA PHE A 151 -7.45 5.82 11.03
C PHE A 151 -7.58 5.67 9.51
N LEU A 152 -6.67 4.93 8.88
CA LEU A 152 -6.82 4.49 7.50
C LEU A 152 -7.86 3.37 7.38
N LEU A 153 -8.00 2.57 8.44
CA LEU A 153 -9.01 1.52 8.58
C LEU A 153 -9.83 1.70 9.86
N GLU A 154 -11.11 1.38 9.76
CA GLU A 154 -12.05 1.34 10.88
C GLU A 154 -12.53 -0.09 11.11
N LYS A 155 -12.73 -0.44 12.38
CA LYS A 155 -13.21 -1.75 12.81
C LYS A 155 -14.60 -1.61 13.43
N PHE A 156 -15.57 -2.34 12.89
CA PHE A 156 -16.92 -2.49 13.45
C PHE A 156 -17.21 -3.98 13.69
N GLY A 157 -17.02 -4.44 14.92
CA GLY A 157 -17.08 -5.87 15.26
C GLY A 157 -16.01 -6.66 14.48
N PRO A 158 -16.39 -7.70 13.70
CA PRO A 158 -15.46 -8.47 12.88
C PRO A 158 -15.16 -7.83 11.51
N ARG A 159 -15.74 -6.65 11.23
CA ARG A 159 -15.71 -6.03 9.90
C ARG A 159 -14.74 -4.85 9.86
N PHE A 160 -14.03 -4.71 8.75
CA PHE A 160 -13.06 -3.64 8.52
C PHE A 160 -13.42 -2.83 7.28
N PHE A 161 -13.25 -1.52 7.37
CA PHE A 161 -13.64 -0.57 6.33
C PHE A 161 -12.61 0.53 6.15
N MET A 162 -12.49 1.02 4.92
CA MET A 162 -11.78 2.25 4.60
C MET A 162 -12.81 3.25 4.09
N ARG A 163 -12.82 4.46 4.65
CA ARG A 163 -13.71 5.55 4.19
C ARG A 163 -13.54 5.75 2.69
N LYS A 164 -14.66 5.97 1.99
CA LYS A 164 -14.69 6.10 0.53
C LYS A 164 -13.71 7.16 0.02
N GLU A 165 -13.67 8.31 0.68
CA GLU A 165 -12.76 9.41 0.32
C GLU A 165 -11.29 9.04 0.54
N THR A 166 -10.93 8.49 1.71
CA THR A 166 -9.59 7.95 1.97
C THR A 166 -9.17 6.97 0.89
N LYS A 167 -10.06 6.04 0.53
CA LYS A 167 -9.82 5.04 -0.51
C LYS A 167 -9.56 5.68 -1.88
N VAL A 168 -10.36 6.67 -2.27
CA VAL A 168 -10.22 7.37 -3.57
C VAL A 168 -8.90 8.13 -3.61
N VAL A 169 -8.62 8.97 -2.61
CA VAL A 169 -7.41 9.81 -2.58
C VAL A 169 -6.15 8.94 -2.49
N LEU A 170 -6.13 7.90 -1.65
CA LEU A 170 -5.02 6.95 -1.60
C LEU A 170 -4.79 6.26 -2.95
N ASN A 171 -5.87 5.82 -3.60
CA ASN A 171 -5.78 5.15 -4.89
C ASN A 171 -5.24 6.07 -5.98
N GLU A 172 -5.78 7.27 -6.08
CA GLU A 172 -5.47 8.23 -7.14
C GLU A 172 -4.05 8.76 -7.04
N TYR A 173 -3.62 9.19 -5.85
CA TYR A 173 -2.35 9.91 -5.70
C TYR A 173 -1.18 9.07 -5.20
N PHE A 174 -1.42 7.87 -4.66
CA PHE A 174 -0.37 7.10 -3.97
C PHE A 174 -0.25 5.67 -4.49
N THR A 175 -1.31 4.86 -4.34
CA THR A 175 -1.20 3.41 -4.59
C THR A 175 -1.22 3.06 -6.07
N SER A 176 -1.71 3.93 -6.95
CA SER A 176 -1.64 3.78 -8.42
C SER A 176 -0.20 3.85 -8.95
N TYR A 177 0.64 4.64 -8.30
CA TYR A 177 2.06 4.82 -8.65
C TYR A 177 2.97 3.80 -7.96
N LEU A 178 2.45 3.06 -6.97
CA LEU A 178 3.20 2.00 -6.31
C LEU A 178 3.27 0.77 -7.22
N ALA A 179 4.48 0.39 -7.63
CA ALA A 179 4.71 -0.76 -8.49
C ALA A 179 4.08 -2.02 -7.88
N SER A 180 3.06 -2.57 -8.54
CA SER A 180 2.28 -3.70 -8.04
C SER A 180 3.21 -4.88 -7.69
N PRO A 181 3.03 -5.51 -6.51
CA PRO A 181 3.77 -6.73 -6.15
C PRO A 181 3.28 -7.93 -6.97
N SER A 182 2.20 -7.80 -7.74
CA SER A 182 1.72 -8.81 -8.67
C SER A 182 1.66 -8.26 -10.10
N ILE A 183 2.30 -8.94 -11.05
CA ILE A 183 2.23 -8.65 -12.49
C ILE A 183 1.29 -9.68 -13.11
N ARG A 184 0.19 -9.25 -13.74
CA ARG A 184 -0.84 -10.19 -14.25
C ARG A 184 -1.29 -9.97 -15.71
N PRO A 185 -0.37 -10.02 -16.69
CA PRO A 185 -0.70 -9.93 -18.11
C PRO A 185 -1.04 -11.30 -18.74
N GLY A 186 -1.77 -12.17 -18.03
CA GLY A 186 -2.22 -13.43 -18.62
C GLY A 186 -3.26 -13.21 -19.72
N GLY A 187 -3.24 -14.01 -20.78
CA GLY A 187 -4.26 -13.93 -21.84
C GLY A 187 -4.17 -12.71 -22.76
N LEU A 188 -3.09 -11.94 -22.70
CA LEU A 188 -2.94 -10.71 -23.49
C LEU A 188 -2.27 -10.93 -24.86
N GLY A 189 -1.87 -12.17 -25.17
CA GLY A 189 -1.18 -12.50 -26.41
C GLY A 189 0.24 -11.92 -26.48
N LEU A 190 0.90 -11.75 -25.33
CA LEU A 190 2.27 -11.24 -25.26
C LEU A 190 3.24 -12.18 -25.96
N ILE A 191 4.17 -11.61 -26.74
CA ILE A 191 5.25 -12.36 -27.40
C ILE A 191 6.54 -12.33 -26.57
N LYS A 192 6.70 -11.30 -25.73
CA LYS A 192 7.84 -11.13 -24.82
C LYS A 192 7.36 -10.85 -23.41
N ALA A 193 8.12 -11.35 -22.43
CA ALA A 193 7.84 -11.10 -21.03
C ALA A 193 8.02 -9.61 -20.69
N PRO A 194 7.16 -9.03 -19.82
CA PRO A 194 7.32 -7.65 -19.37
C PRO A 194 8.54 -7.51 -18.47
N THR A 195 9.04 -6.28 -18.33
CA THR A 195 10.06 -5.96 -17.33
C THR A 195 9.50 -6.16 -15.93
N VAL A 196 10.21 -6.93 -15.12
CA VAL A 196 9.83 -7.25 -13.74
C VAL A 196 10.60 -6.36 -12.77
N GLY A 197 9.93 -5.85 -11.74
CA GLY A 197 10.57 -5.13 -10.64
C GLY A 197 11.04 -6.06 -9.52
N ASN A 198 12.08 -5.65 -8.78
CA ASN A 198 12.72 -6.47 -7.74
C ASN A 198 11.79 -6.91 -6.58
N TYR A 199 10.67 -6.21 -6.39
CA TYR A 199 9.69 -6.47 -5.31
C TYR A 199 8.46 -7.27 -5.77
N THR A 200 8.50 -7.84 -6.97
CA THR A 200 7.39 -8.62 -7.53
C THR A 200 7.32 -10.00 -6.86
N LYS A 201 6.19 -10.28 -6.21
CA LYS A 201 5.88 -11.54 -5.52
C LYS A 201 5.10 -12.52 -6.39
N GLU A 202 4.32 -12.05 -7.36
CA GLU A 202 3.51 -12.89 -8.23
C GLU A 202 3.62 -12.45 -9.70
N ILE A 203 3.83 -13.38 -10.62
CA ILE A 203 3.86 -13.13 -12.07
C ILE A 203 2.96 -14.13 -12.78
N GLU A 204 1.85 -13.63 -13.31
CA GLU A 204 0.87 -14.37 -14.12
C GLU A 204 1.08 -14.06 -15.61
N LEU A 205 1.86 -14.90 -16.30
CA LEU A 205 2.18 -14.81 -17.74
C LEU A 205 1.53 -15.91 -18.58
N GLN A 206 0.58 -16.65 -18.00
CA GLN A 206 -0.13 -17.73 -18.66
C GLN A 206 -0.95 -17.27 -19.87
N ASP A 207 -1.27 -18.21 -20.76
CA ASP A 207 -2.15 -17.98 -21.91
C ASP A 207 -1.65 -16.86 -22.84
N ASN A 208 -0.33 -16.78 -23.03
CA ASN A 208 0.32 -15.83 -23.93
C ASN A 208 0.99 -16.56 -25.11
N LYS A 209 1.78 -15.84 -25.91
CA LYS A 209 2.55 -16.36 -27.05
C LYS A 209 4.05 -16.15 -26.83
N LEU A 210 4.48 -16.30 -25.58
CA LEU A 210 5.88 -16.06 -25.22
C LEU A 210 6.74 -17.10 -25.93
N SER A 211 7.69 -16.62 -26.74
CA SER A 211 8.72 -17.47 -27.36
C SER A 211 10.06 -17.37 -26.66
N GLU A 212 10.29 -16.28 -25.93
CA GLU A 212 11.55 -15.96 -25.26
C GLU A 212 11.29 -15.45 -23.84
N LEU A 213 12.18 -15.83 -22.93
CA LEU A 213 12.25 -15.33 -21.55
C LEU A 213 13.52 -14.50 -21.36
N PRO A 214 13.53 -13.54 -20.41
CA PRO A 214 14.74 -12.79 -20.08
C PRO A 214 15.84 -13.71 -19.55
N GLU A 215 17.11 -13.40 -19.84
CA GLU A 215 18.22 -14.31 -19.53
C GLU A 215 18.47 -14.50 -18.03
N ASN A 216 18.42 -13.42 -17.25
CA ASN A 216 18.61 -13.43 -15.79
C ASN A 216 17.73 -12.35 -15.12
N PRO A 217 16.41 -12.59 -14.98
CA PRO A 217 15.52 -11.65 -14.32
C PRO A 217 15.79 -11.58 -12.81
N LYS A 218 15.97 -10.36 -12.28
CA LYS A 218 16.22 -10.14 -10.85
C LYS A 218 14.90 -10.20 -10.07
N CYS A 219 14.56 -11.38 -9.56
CA CYS A 219 13.26 -11.69 -8.98
C CYS A 219 13.37 -12.26 -7.56
N GLN A 220 14.17 -11.61 -6.70
CA GLN A 220 14.54 -12.13 -5.38
C GLN A 220 13.36 -12.34 -4.42
N THR A 221 12.24 -11.63 -4.65
CA THR A 221 11.03 -11.72 -3.82
C THR A 221 9.93 -12.58 -4.43
N LEU A 222 10.14 -13.13 -5.64
CA LEU A 222 9.11 -13.86 -6.39
C LEU A 222 8.71 -15.16 -5.67
N ARG A 223 7.40 -15.37 -5.52
CA ARG A 223 6.78 -16.52 -4.86
C ARG A 223 6.01 -17.40 -5.84
N LYS A 224 5.34 -16.80 -6.83
CA LYS A 224 4.52 -17.53 -7.80
C LYS A 224 4.82 -17.09 -9.23
N LEU A 225 5.08 -18.05 -10.09
CA LEU A 225 5.31 -17.84 -11.52
C LEU A 225 4.44 -18.79 -12.33
N TRP A 226 3.56 -18.22 -13.14
CA TRP A 226 2.70 -18.93 -14.07
C TRP A 226 3.11 -18.62 -15.51
N LEU A 227 3.51 -19.65 -16.24
CA LEU A 227 3.94 -19.58 -17.64
C LEU A 227 3.16 -20.56 -18.52
N GLN A 228 2.14 -21.22 -17.98
CA GLN A 228 1.41 -22.25 -18.69
C GLN A 228 0.73 -21.75 -19.97
N ASN A 229 0.54 -22.66 -20.92
CA ASN A 229 -0.07 -22.38 -22.22
C ASN A 229 0.71 -21.37 -23.09
N ASN A 230 2.02 -21.21 -22.87
CA ASN A 230 2.92 -20.54 -23.82
C ASN A 230 3.54 -21.59 -24.75
N CYS A 231 2.78 -22.02 -25.76
CA CYS A 231 3.21 -23.12 -26.65
C CYS A 231 4.46 -22.80 -27.48
N ASP A 232 4.75 -21.54 -27.74
CA ASP A 232 5.93 -21.12 -28.50
C ASP A 232 7.21 -21.09 -27.63
N LEU A 233 7.07 -21.30 -26.32
CA LEU A 233 8.20 -21.34 -25.39
C LEU A 233 8.89 -22.71 -25.48
N MET A 234 10.01 -22.75 -26.20
CA MET A 234 10.77 -23.98 -26.48
C MET A 234 11.97 -24.20 -25.55
N GLU A 235 12.45 -23.13 -24.92
CA GLU A 235 13.64 -23.16 -24.07
C GLU A 235 13.53 -22.13 -22.94
N ILE A 236 14.14 -22.46 -21.80
CA ILE A 236 14.27 -21.55 -20.68
C ILE A 236 15.75 -21.17 -20.54
N PRO A 237 16.09 -19.87 -20.48
CA PRO A 237 17.48 -19.44 -20.35
C PRO A 237 18.21 -20.06 -19.16
N LEU A 238 19.52 -20.29 -19.31
CA LEU A 238 20.34 -20.99 -18.33
C LEU A 238 20.31 -20.36 -16.94
N LEU A 239 20.24 -19.03 -16.86
CA LEU A 239 20.26 -18.26 -15.61
C LEU A 239 18.87 -17.77 -15.16
N PHE A 240 17.80 -18.23 -15.82
CA PHE A 240 16.46 -17.68 -15.60
C PHE A 240 16.01 -17.77 -14.13
N PHE A 241 16.31 -18.87 -13.46
CA PHE A 241 15.92 -19.11 -12.07
C PHE A 241 16.99 -18.72 -11.03
N GLU A 242 18.12 -18.14 -11.46
CA GLU A 242 19.29 -17.92 -10.58
C GLU A 242 18.96 -17.02 -9.38
N ASP A 243 18.12 -16.00 -9.59
CA ASP A 243 17.73 -15.01 -8.59
C ASP A 243 16.27 -15.17 -8.10
N MET A 244 15.78 -16.41 -7.98
CA MET A 244 14.42 -16.73 -7.49
C MET A 244 14.39 -17.70 -6.29
N PRO A 245 15.17 -17.47 -5.21
CA PRO A 245 15.31 -18.45 -4.12
C PRO A 245 14.03 -18.70 -3.32
N LEU A 246 13.08 -17.78 -3.39
CA LEU A 246 11.82 -17.80 -2.64
C LEU A 246 10.63 -18.32 -3.46
N LEU A 247 10.86 -18.80 -4.69
CA LEU A 247 9.77 -19.30 -5.54
C LEU A 247 9.15 -20.56 -4.93
N VAL A 248 7.85 -20.52 -4.68
CA VAL A 248 7.06 -21.60 -4.06
C VAL A 248 6.21 -22.34 -5.09
N HIS A 249 5.70 -21.61 -6.09
CA HIS A 249 4.83 -22.16 -7.14
C HIS A 249 5.39 -21.82 -8.52
N LEU A 250 5.62 -22.85 -9.34
CA LEU A 250 6.03 -22.75 -10.74
C LEU A 250 5.13 -23.62 -11.62
N ASP A 251 4.43 -22.98 -12.56
CA ASP A 251 3.65 -23.69 -13.58
C ASP A 251 4.22 -23.43 -14.97
N LEU A 252 4.76 -24.49 -15.59
CA LEU A 252 5.29 -24.52 -16.96
C LEU A 252 4.40 -25.36 -17.89
N SER A 253 3.23 -25.79 -17.44
CA SER A 253 2.38 -26.73 -18.17
C SER A 253 2.03 -26.25 -19.58
N HIS A 254 1.91 -27.17 -20.53
CA HIS A 254 1.52 -26.87 -21.91
C HIS A 254 2.44 -25.85 -22.60
N THR A 255 3.71 -25.88 -22.25
CA THR A 255 4.81 -25.25 -23.00
C THR A 255 5.57 -26.34 -23.75
N ASN A 256 6.32 -25.96 -24.79
CA ASN A 256 7.09 -26.89 -25.62
C ASN A 256 8.57 -26.96 -25.21
N ILE A 257 8.87 -26.66 -23.95
CA ILE A 257 10.23 -26.75 -23.41
C ILE A 257 10.74 -28.18 -23.49
N LYS A 258 12.01 -28.34 -23.88
CA LYS A 258 12.65 -29.66 -24.05
C LYS A 258 13.57 -30.06 -22.91
N SER A 259 13.92 -29.11 -22.06
CA SER A 259 14.80 -29.33 -20.91
C SER A 259 14.61 -28.21 -19.89
N LEU A 260 14.98 -28.49 -18.64
CA LEU A 260 15.07 -27.48 -17.59
C LEU A 260 16.50 -26.96 -17.48
N PRO A 261 16.70 -25.65 -17.24
CA PRO A 261 18.03 -25.08 -17.10
C PRO A 261 18.64 -25.50 -15.75
N PRO A 262 19.97 -25.54 -15.61
CA PRO A 262 20.62 -25.90 -14.35
C PRO A 262 20.23 -24.99 -13.16
N SER A 263 19.88 -23.73 -13.42
CA SER A 263 19.41 -22.78 -12.41
C SER A 263 18.13 -23.21 -11.70
N ILE A 264 17.37 -24.20 -12.22
CA ILE A 264 16.22 -24.79 -11.51
C ILE A 264 16.60 -25.30 -10.10
N SER A 265 17.86 -25.71 -9.92
CA SER A 265 18.42 -26.14 -8.63
C SER A 265 18.49 -25.04 -7.57
N ARG A 266 18.33 -23.76 -7.96
CA ARG A 266 18.28 -22.61 -7.05
C ARG A 266 16.92 -22.39 -6.41
N LEU A 267 15.87 -23.08 -6.87
CA LEU A 267 14.51 -22.94 -6.36
C LEU A 267 14.32 -23.72 -5.05
N LEU A 268 15.03 -23.29 -3.99
CA LEU A 268 15.11 -23.99 -2.70
C LEU A 268 13.77 -24.02 -1.95
N SER A 269 12.86 -23.09 -2.24
CA SER A 269 11.55 -22.96 -1.58
C SER A 269 10.40 -23.60 -2.38
N LEU A 270 10.70 -24.28 -3.50
CA LEU A 270 9.67 -24.78 -4.42
C LEU A 270 8.85 -25.90 -3.78
N GLN A 271 7.53 -25.72 -3.75
CA GLN A 271 6.58 -26.69 -3.20
C GLN A 271 5.65 -27.23 -4.29
N GLU A 272 5.30 -26.40 -5.25
CA GLU A 272 4.42 -26.75 -6.35
C GLU A 272 5.12 -26.54 -7.69
N PHE A 273 5.28 -27.63 -8.44
CA PHE A 273 5.94 -27.61 -9.74
C PHE A 273 5.14 -28.40 -10.77
N TYR A 274 4.67 -27.73 -11.82
CA TYR A 274 3.82 -28.33 -12.85
C TYR A 274 4.50 -28.29 -14.23
N LEU A 275 4.52 -29.46 -14.89
CA LEU A 275 5.09 -29.69 -16.22
C LEU A 275 4.11 -30.43 -17.13
N ARG A 276 2.80 -30.27 -16.88
CA ARG A 276 1.80 -31.08 -17.57
C ARG A 276 1.83 -30.79 -19.07
N GLY A 277 1.98 -31.81 -19.90
CA GLY A 277 2.01 -31.62 -21.37
C GLY A 277 3.30 -31.00 -21.90
N CYS A 278 4.38 -31.00 -21.11
CA CYS A 278 5.73 -30.74 -21.58
C CYS A 278 6.43 -32.06 -21.97
N GLU A 279 7.41 -31.99 -22.88
CA GLU A 279 8.22 -33.14 -23.34
C GLU A 279 9.62 -33.20 -22.68
N VAL A 280 9.72 -32.70 -21.45
CA VAL A 280 10.96 -32.47 -20.66
C VAL A 280 11.59 -33.76 -20.13
#